data_AF-A0A9P1AL11-F1
#
_entry.id   AF-A0A9P1AL11-F1
#
_cell.length_a   1.000
_cell.length_b   1.000
_cell.length_c   1.000
_cell.angle_alpha   90.00
_cell.angle_beta   90.00
_cell.angle_gamma   90.00
#
_symmetry.space_group_name_H-M   'P 1'
#
loop_
_entity.id
_entity.type
_entity.pdbx_description
1 polymer ?
#
loop_
_entity_poly.entity_id
_entity_poly.type
_entity_poly.pdbx_seq_one_letter_code
_entity_poly.pdbx_strand_id
1 'polypeptide(L)'
;MPNCPNCAKPVYFAERVSSLGKDWHRPCLKCENKACGKTLSAGSHSEHEGKPYCNRCYGALFGPKGYGHGGTESHTFLHGSTGR
;
A
#
# COMPACT_ATOMS: atom_id res chain seq x y z
N MET A 1 -22.92 4.00 -16.79
CA MET A 1 -21.98 4.89 -16.08
C MET A 1 -21.08 4.03 -15.24
N PRO A 2 -19.76 4.21 -15.25
CA PRO A 2 -18.90 3.39 -14.43
C PRO A 2 -19.01 3.84 -12.96
N ASN A 3 -19.30 2.87 -12.08
CA ASN A 3 -19.39 3.07 -10.65
C ASN A 3 -18.04 2.75 -10.02
N CYS A 4 -17.57 3.60 -9.10
CA CYS A 4 -16.33 3.32 -8.40
C CYS A 4 -16.52 2.10 -7.47
N PRO A 5 -15.68 1.05 -7.57
CA PRO A 5 -15.82 -0.13 -6.73
C PRO A 5 -15.53 0.12 -5.24
N ASN A 6 -14.87 1.24 -4.90
CA ASN A 6 -14.56 1.59 -3.50
C ASN A 6 -15.77 2.21 -2.76
N CYS A 7 -16.49 3.10 -3.44
CA CYS A 7 -17.55 3.91 -2.81
C CYS A 7 -18.92 3.70 -3.45
N ALA A 8 -19.03 2.86 -4.49
CA ALA A 8 -20.22 2.59 -5.30
C ALA A 8 -20.86 3.82 -5.96
N LYS A 9 -20.25 5.01 -5.85
CA LYS A 9 -20.75 6.26 -6.42
C LYS A 9 -20.40 6.37 -7.92
N PRO A 10 -21.21 7.07 -8.71
CA PRO A 10 -20.89 7.34 -10.11
C PRO A 10 -19.60 8.16 -10.22
N VAL A 11 -18.74 7.78 -11.16
CA VAL A 11 -17.50 8.50 -11.44
C VAL A 11 -17.74 9.49 -12.57
N TYR A 12 -17.65 10.78 -12.26
CA TYR A 12 -17.78 11.84 -13.26
C TYR A 12 -16.48 12.01 -14.05
N PHE A 13 -16.57 12.47 -15.30
CA PHE A 13 -15.42 12.66 -16.19
C PHE A 13 -14.30 13.54 -15.59
N ALA A 14 -14.64 14.51 -14.73
CA ALA A 14 -13.66 15.40 -14.09
C ALA A 14 -12.75 14.69 -13.08
N GLU A 15 -13.25 13.62 -12.43
CA GLU A 15 -12.53 12.90 -11.38
C GLU A 15 -12.24 11.44 -11.73
N ARG A 16 -12.61 11.03 -12.95
CA ARG A 16 -12.43 9.66 -13.40
C ARG A 16 -10.97 9.32 -13.56
N VAL A 17 -10.61 8.18 -12.99
CA VAL A 17 -9.30 7.57 -13.13
C VAL A 17 -9.51 6.16 -13.65
N SER A 18 -9.18 5.94 -14.91
CA SER A 18 -9.16 4.61 -15.50
C SER A 18 -7.93 3.86 -14.99
N SER A 19 -8.14 2.80 -14.21
CA SER A 19 -7.08 1.90 -13.78
C SER A 19 -7.53 0.45 -13.90
N LEU A 20 -6.67 -0.40 -14.45
CA LEU A 20 -6.89 -1.85 -14.56
C LEU A 20 -8.24 -2.21 -15.21
N GLY A 21 -8.70 -1.39 -16.15
CA GLY A 21 -9.98 -1.58 -16.85
C GLY A 21 -11.23 -1.18 -16.05
N LYS A 22 -11.10 -0.53 -14.89
CA LYS A 22 -12.20 0.03 -14.10
C LYS A 22 -12.01 1.53 -13.87
N ASP A 23 -13.10 2.27 -13.67
CA ASP A 23 -13.03 3.69 -13.28
C ASP A 23 -13.10 3.86 -11.76
N TRP A 24 -12.22 4.70 -11.26
CA TRP A 24 -12.09 5.05 -9.85
C TRP A 24 -12.13 6.56 -9.67
N HIS A 25 -12.49 7.04 -8.47
CA HIS A 25 -12.23 8.42 -8.11
C HIS A 25 -10.78 8.60 -7.66
N ARG A 26 -10.17 9.76 -7.96
CA ARG A 26 -8.85 10.16 -7.45
C ARG A 26 -8.64 9.90 -5.94
N PRO A 27 -9.56 10.27 -5.03
CA PRO A 27 -9.42 9.97 -3.59
C PRO A 27 -9.81 8.53 -3.20
N CYS A 28 -10.52 7.80 -4.06
CA CYS A 28 -10.88 6.40 -3.82
C CYS A 28 -9.72 5.46 -4.19
N LEU A 29 -8.88 5.86 -5.13
CA LEU A 29 -7.69 5.15 -5.54
C LEU A 29 -6.56 5.36 -4.52
N LYS A 30 -6.67 4.75 -3.35
CA LYS A 30 -5.67 4.78 -2.29
C LYS A 30 -5.30 3.37 -1.88
N CYS A 31 -4.10 3.19 -1.36
CA CYS A 31 -3.65 1.89 -0.90
C CYS A 31 -4.59 1.35 0.19
N GLU A 32 -5.12 0.15 0.01
CA GLU A 32 -5.96 -0.50 1.03
C GLU A 32 -5.17 -0.79 2.33
N ASN A 33 -3.85 -0.91 2.22
CA ASN A 33 -3.02 -1.08 3.40
C ASN A 33 -3.11 0.16 4.31
N LYS A 34 -3.75 -0.02 5.48
CA LYS A 34 -3.93 1.00 6.52
C LYS A 34 -2.61 1.59 7.01
N ALA A 35 -1.52 0.82 7.03
CA ALA A 35 -0.21 1.30 7.44
C ALA A 35 0.42 2.27 6.42
N CYS A 36 -0.06 2.24 5.17
CA CYS A 36 0.41 3.14 4.12
C CYS A 36 -0.56 4.31 3.91
N GLY A 37 -1.85 4.02 3.72
CA GLY A 37 -2.90 5.04 3.48
C GLY A 37 -2.64 5.99 2.31
N LYS A 38 -1.62 5.72 1.48
CA LYS A 38 -1.13 6.65 0.47
C LYS A 38 -2.09 6.69 -0.72
N THR A 39 -2.46 7.89 -1.14
CA THR A 39 -3.18 8.13 -2.39
C THR A 39 -2.33 7.67 -3.56
N LEU A 40 -2.88 6.81 -4.40
CA LEU A 40 -2.22 6.22 -5.55
C LEU A 40 -2.54 7.04 -6.79
N SER A 41 -1.58 7.12 -7.71
CA SER A 41 -1.82 7.74 -9.01
C SER A 41 -2.30 6.70 -10.02
N ALA A 42 -3.10 7.17 -10.98
CA ALA A 42 -3.48 6.41 -12.17
C ALA A 42 -2.22 5.83 -12.84
N GLY A 43 -2.16 4.51 -13.04
CA GLY A 43 -1.05 3.85 -13.73
C GLY A 43 0.20 3.55 -12.91
N SER A 44 0.31 3.97 -11.63
CA SER A 44 1.46 3.65 -10.77
C SER A 44 1.06 2.90 -9.49
N HIS A 45 0.25 1.86 -9.66
CA HIS A 45 -0.15 0.96 -8.59
C HIS A 45 -0.54 -0.41 -9.12
N SER A 46 -0.62 -1.39 -8.23
CA SER A 46 -1.03 -2.77 -8.53
C SER A 46 -2.37 -3.06 -7.86
N GLU A 47 -3.16 -3.98 -8.41
CA GLU A 47 -4.38 -4.48 -7.76
C GLU A 47 -4.17 -5.92 -7.30
N HIS A 48 -4.73 -6.23 -6.14
CA HIS A 48 -4.85 -7.59 -5.63
C HIS A 48 -6.28 -7.81 -5.16
N GLU A 49 -6.95 -8.86 -5.65
CA GLU A 49 -8.33 -9.21 -5.27
C GLU A 49 -9.33 -8.05 -5.38
N GLY A 50 -9.20 -7.21 -6.42
CA GLY A 50 -10.07 -6.05 -6.62
C GLY A 50 -9.78 -4.85 -5.72
N LYS A 51 -8.67 -4.87 -4.97
CA LYS A 51 -8.23 -3.79 -4.09
C LYS A 51 -6.91 -3.17 -4.58
N PRO A 52 -6.80 -1.83 -4.65
CA PRO A 52 -5.60 -1.17 -5.11
C PRO A 52 -4.54 -1.12 -4.00
N TYR A 53 -3.31 -1.48 -4.35
CA TYR A 53 -2.14 -1.48 -3.49
C TYR A 53 -0.99 -0.70 -4.11
N CYS A 54 -0.22 -0.02 -3.25
CA CYS A 54 1.03 0.62 -3.65
C CYS A 54 2.05 -0.44 -4.08
N ASN A 55 2.91 -0.19 -5.08
CA ASN A 55 3.91 -1.18 -5.54
C ASN A 55 4.76 -1.74 -4.39
N ARG A 56 5.16 -0.89 -3.43
CA ARG A 56 5.90 -1.29 -2.23
C ARG A 56 5.09 -2.21 -1.31
N CYS A 57 3.81 -1.90 -1.12
CA CYS A 57 2.89 -2.65 -0.28
C CYS A 57 2.56 -3.99 -0.94
N TYR A 58 2.31 -3.97 -2.24
CA TYR A 58 2.01 -5.15 -3.03
C TYR A 58 3.16 -6.16 -2.94
N GLY A 59 4.41 -5.71 -3.12
CA GLY A 59 5.59 -6.58 -2.93
C GLY A 59 5.79 -7.05 -1.49
N ALA A 60 5.45 -6.24 -0.48
CA ALA A 60 5.59 -6.63 0.92
C ALA A 60 4.51 -7.63 1.40
N LEU A 61 3.27 -7.50 0.90
CA LEU A 61 2.15 -8.37 1.26
C LEU A 61 2.08 -9.63 0.39
N PHE A 62 2.28 -9.48 -0.92
CA PHE A 62 2.08 -10.53 -1.94
C PHE A 62 3.37 -10.96 -2.64
N GLY A 63 4.50 -10.28 -2.42
CA GLY A 63 5.79 -10.77 -2.89
C GLY A 63 6.18 -12.06 -2.15
N PRO A 64 7.12 -12.83 -2.72
CA PRO A 64 7.61 -14.04 -2.07
C PRO A 64 8.19 -13.64 -0.71
N LYS A 65 7.48 -14.03 0.36
CA LYS A 65 7.98 -13.96 1.74
C LYS A 65 9.12 -14.97 1.85
N GLY A 66 10.28 -14.59 1.32
CA GLY A 66 11.55 -15.21 1.66
C GLY A 66 11.71 -15.05 3.17
N TYR A 67 11.64 -16.18 3.86
CA TYR A 67 11.96 -16.31 5.27
C TYR A 67 13.20 -15.48 5.62
N GLY A 68 13.00 -14.46 6.45
CA GLY A 68 14.03 -13.57 6.96
C GLY A 68 13.54 -12.97 8.26
N HIS A 69 13.71 -13.75 9.32
CA HIS A 69 13.67 -13.45 10.76
C HIS A 69 13.52 -11.95 11.10
N GLY A 70 12.46 -11.57 11.85
CA GLY A 70 12.61 -11.38 13.30
C GLY A 70 13.47 -10.15 13.57
N GLY A 71 12.91 -8.97 13.76
CA GLY A 71 12.51 -8.55 15.11
C GLY A 71 13.74 -8.13 15.92
N THR A 72 13.98 -6.82 16.01
CA THR A 72 14.66 -6.11 17.11
C THR A 72 15.87 -6.80 17.77
N GLU A 73 17.07 -6.44 17.32
CA GLU A 73 18.22 -6.38 18.22
C GLU A 73 18.66 -4.93 18.39
N SER A 74 17.91 -4.21 19.22
CA SER A 74 18.47 -3.09 19.97
C SER A 74 19.52 -3.69 20.90
N HIS A 75 20.77 -3.74 20.45
CA HIS A 75 21.88 -4.01 21.36
C HIS A 75 21.95 -2.83 22.34
N THR A 76 21.28 -2.95 23.48
CA THR A 76 21.58 -2.10 24.61
C THR A 76 22.97 -2.51 25.06
N PHE A 77 24.01 -1.75 24.68
CA PHE A 77 25.34 -1.89 25.28
C PHE A 77 25.27 -1.43 26.73
N LEU A 78 24.77 -2.29 27.61
CA LEU A 78 25.03 -2.25 29.04
C LEU A 78 25.96 -3.42 29.35
N HIS A 79 27.24 -3.10 29.53
CA HIS A 79 28.31 -3.85 30.20
C HIS A 79 29.53 -2.90 30.03
N GLY A 80 30.01 -2.13 30.99
CA GLY A 80 30.39 -2.52 32.34
C GLY A 80 31.83 -3.05 32.36
N SER A 81 32.84 -2.17 32.46
CA SER A 81 34.18 -2.51 32.96
C SER A 81 35.15 -1.30 33.06
N THR A 82 35.41 -0.89 34.31
CA THR A 82 36.77 -0.80 34.94
C THR A 82 37.90 -0.01 34.26
N GLY A 83 38.35 1.07 34.92
CA GLY A 83 39.74 1.25 35.35
C GLY A 83 40.71 2.10 34.51
N ARG A 84 40.92 3.35 34.91
CA ARG A 84 42.20 3.89 35.38
C ARG A 84 42.01 5.24 36.07
#